data_AF-A0A2H5WT58-F1
#
_entry.id   AF-A0A2H5WT58-F1
#
_cell.length_a   1.000
_cell.length_b   1.000
_cell.length_c   1.000
_cell.angle_alpha   90.00
_cell.angle_beta   90.00
_cell.angle_gamma   90.00
#
_symmetry.space_group_name_H-M   'P 1'
#
loop_
_entity.id
_entity.type
_entity.pdbx_description
1 polymer ?
#
loop_
_entity_poly.entity_id
_entity_poly.type
_entity_poly.pdbx_seq_one_letter_code
_entity_poly.pdbx_strand_id
1 'polypeptide(L)'
;MMNRWLMACTAGAVLCASFAFADSRKSAELQLVDSGQIQRVMPKRMMKVRWENGRIVPVTPWIELGDFAPAGPCDPNETLVFDHFGTDDAGNPIGGSNCSSTFAPGTRWYFGPTYHNPYWANDIETLVDPQYNGATASSLTHAWFWNPGLTNPPSGSQQCIILILTVEAFDAECQDVHDVFDGNPFIDGVVLDYGVLNAGAGYYYSPVCLSAIGGIALPATPADDGDPGTELLGGWVVIYAQAYDPNTGAVTLASGAQPMLWSMQDAGNIGSSTPIQFDDDNPTDGNHTAFDECYDYTYSVCDVPPRVLGGMMAFWVSAPSCTPTGGDTTGEGCVDDSDILNILFAFGWTGNPGENASDVNCDGAVDDADLLQALFNFGTGC
;
A
#
# COMPACT_ATOMS: atom_id res chain seq x y z
N MET A 1 53.49 24.21 15.51
CA MET A 1 52.57 25.29 15.93
C MET A 1 51.36 25.23 15.00
N MET A 2 50.18 25.11 15.60
CA MET A 2 48.90 24.80 14.98
C MET A 2 48.55 25.73 13.81
N ASN A 3 48.04 25.17 12.71
CA ASN A 3 47.17 25.89 11.80
C ASN A 3 45.77 25.26 11.84
N ARG A 4 44.82 26.11 12.22
CA ARG A 4 43.42 25.83 12.54
C ARG A 4 42.67 25.44 11.26
N TRP A 5 42.07 24.25 11.26
CA TRP A 5 40.99 23.93 10.34
C TRP A 5 39.69 24.49 10.92
N LEU A 6 39.08 25.44 10.20
CA LEU A 6 37.73 25.90 10.45
C LEU A 6 36.78 24.75 10.08
N MET A 7 36.18 24.12 11.08
CA MET A 7 35.03 23.23 10.90
C MET A 7 33.80 24.15 10.75
N ALA A 8 33.29 24.28 9.53
CA ALA A 8 32.01 24.92 9.29
C ALA A 8 30.90 23.93 9.70
N CYS A 9 30.29 24.15 10.87
CA CYS A 9 29.00 23.56 11.19
C CYS A 9 27.95 24.23 10.31
N THR A 10 27.54 23.59 9.22
CA THR A 10 26.30 23.93 8.53
C THR A 10 25.13 23.39 9.36
N ALA A 11 24.43 24.30 10.03
CA ALA A 11 23.11 24.04 10.60
C ALA A 11 22.17 23.64 9.45
N GLY A 12 21.43 22.53 9.61
CA GLY A 12 20.42 22.09 8.67
C GLY A 12 19.35 23.17 8.52
N ALA A 13 19.27 23.75 7.32
CA ALA A 13 18.17 24.63 6.96
C ALA A 13 16.93 23.74 6.75
N VAL A 14 15.95 23.86 7.65
CA VAL A 14 14.61 23.34 7.41
C VAL A 14 14.03 24.15 6.26
N LEU A 15 13.95 23.55 5.06
CA LEU A 15 13.16 24.10 3.96
C LEU A 15 11.69 23.93 4.33
N CYS A 16 11.08 24.97 4.87
CA CYS A 16 9.62 25.10 4.91
C CYS A 16 9.19 25.64 3.55
N ALA A 17 8.22 24.98 2.93
CA ALA A 17 7.64 25.44 1.69
C ALA A 17 6.20 25.87 1.97
N SER A 18 5.99 27.18 1.92
CA SER A 18 4.70 27.80 2.22
C SER A 18 3.81 27.72 0.98
N PHE A 19 2.83 26.83 0.98
CA PHE A 19 1.92 26.65 -0.14
C PHE A 19 0.61 27.39 0.10
N ALA A 20 0.15 28.12 -0.92
CA ALA A 20 -1.22 28.61 -0.98
C ALA A 20 -2.06 27.52 -1.67
N PHE A 21 -3.03 26.97 -0.94
CA PHE A 21 -3.88 25.86 -1.39
C PHE A 21 -4.96 26.31 -2.37
N ALA A 22 -5.30 25.44 -3.32
CA ALA A 22 -6.41 25.66 -4.25
C ALA A 22 -7.78 25.49 -3.58
N ASP A 23 -7.89 24.66 -2.54
CA ASP A 23 -9.02 24.64 -1.61
C ASP A 23 -8.55 24.92 -0.18
N SER A 24 -9.24 25.81 0.51
CA SER A 24 -8.82 26.44 1.77
C SER A 24 -8.97 25.52 3.00
N ARG A 25 -8.99 24.19 2.82
CA ARG A 25 -9.44 23.23 3.84
C ARG A 25 -8.30 22.60 4.64
N LYS A 26 -7.20 22.21 4.00
CA LYS A 26 -6.06 21.61 4.71
C LYS A 26 -5.05 22.66 5.14
N SER A 27 -5.05 23.05 6.41
CA SER A 27 -4.28 24.21 6.89
C SER A 27 -2.80 23.92 7.27
N ALA A 28 -2.24 22.77 6.90
CA ALA A 28 -0.89 22.37 7.34
C ALA A 28 0.18 22.63 6.27
N GLU A 29 1.22 23.40 6.62
CA GLU A 29 2.41 23.60 5.78
C GLU A 29 3.24 22.31 5.77
N LEU A 30 3.53 21.79 4.56
CA LEU A 30 4.39 20.62 4.41
C LEU A 30 5.82 20.95 4.81
N GLN A 31 6.44 19.99 5.47
CA GLN A 31 7.83 20.04 5.91
C GLN A 31 8.59 18.85 5.31
N LEU A 32 9.89 19.04 5.06
CA LEU A 32 10.79 17.96 4.68
C LEU A 32 11.41 17.32 5.91
N VAL A 33 11.35 15.99 5.98
CA VAL A 33 12.18 15.20 6.88
C VAL A 33 13.46 14.79 6.16
N ASP A 34 14.61 14.88 6.85
CA ASP A 34 15.90 14.47 6.28
C ASP A 34 16.02 12.94 6.30
N SER A 35 16.63 12.38 5.24
CA SER A 35 17.13 10.99 5.15
C SER A 35 17.83 10.46 6.41
N GLY A 36 18.54 11.29 7.18
CA GLY A 36 19.23 10.86 8.39
C GLY A 36 18.31 10.51 9.57
N GLN A 37 17.01 10.80 9.47
CA GLN A 37 16.02 10.58 10.52
C GLN A 37 15.17 9.33 10.32
N ILE A 38 15.26 8.68 9.16
CA ILE A 38 14.44 7.51 8.83
C ILE A 38 14.89 6.27 9.59
N GLN A 39 13.92 5.50 10.10
CA GLN A 39 14.16 4.25 10.81
C GLN A 39 13.37 3.10 10.17
N ARG A 40 14.08 2.08 9.70
CA ARG A 40 13.47 0.82 9.30
C ARG A 40 13.06 0.05 10.55
N VAL A 41 11.81 -0.40 10.59
CA VAL A 41 11.29 -1.29 11.63
C VAL A 41 10.59 -2.49 11.00
N MET A 42 10.48 -3.57 11.77
CA MET A 42 9.81 -4.80 11.35
C MET A 42 8.68 -5.11 12.32
N PRO A 43 7.53 -5.63 11.85
CA PRO A 43 6.49 -6.09 12.75
C PRO A 43 7.00 -7.26 13.60
N LYS A 44 6.61 -7.27 14.87
CA LYS A 44 6.85 -8.39 15.80
C LYS A 44 5.86 -9.52 15.61
N ARG A 45 4.72 -9.23 14.98
CA ARG A 45 3.72 -10.22 14.56
C ARG A 45 2.75 -9.60 13.58
N MET A 46 2.07 -10.44 12.82
CA MET A 46 1.03 -10.01 11.90
C MET A 46 -0.16 -10.97 11.90
N MET A 47 -1.31 -10.49 11.44
CA MET A 47 -2.48 -11.33 11.14
C MET A 47 -3.22 -10.78 9.93
N LYS A 48 -3.77 -11.69 9.12
CA LYS A 48 -4.78 -11.31 8.14
C LYS A 48 -6.09 -11.05 8.85
N VAL A 49 -6.74 -9.97 8.46
CA VAL A 49 -8.07 -9.59 8.94
C VAL A 49 -8.99 -9.35 7.77
N ARG A 50 -10.28 -9.42 8.06
CA ARG A 50 -11.31 -8.98 7.14
C ARG A 50 -12.45 -8.25 7.84
N TRP A 51 -13.29 -7.56 7.09
CA TRP A 51 -14.52 -6.97 7.61
C TRP A 51 -15.66 -7.99 7.56
N GLU A 52 -16.29 -8.27 8.70
CA GLU A 52 -17.49 -9.09 8.77
C GLU A 52 -18.47 -8.55 9.80
N ASN A 53 -19.72 -8.32 9.36
CA ASN A 53 -20.83 -7.93 10.23
C ASN A 53 -20.54 -6.69 11.10
N GLY A 54 -19.98 -5.64 10.49
CA GLY A 54 -19.77 -4.36 11.17
C GLY A 54 -18.51 -4.30 12.05
N ARG A 55 -17.55 -5.20 11.84
CA ARG A 55 -16.29 -5.21 12.59
C ARG A 55 -15.15 -5.89 11.83
N ILE A 56 -13.93 -5.53 12.19
CA ILE A 56 -12.71 -6.21 11.76
C ILE A 56 -12.60 -7.54 12.52
N VAL A 57 -12.43 -8.64 11.80
CA VAL A 57 -12.28 -9.99 12.36
C VAL A 57 -11.01 -10.67 11.86
N PRO A 58 -10.37 -11.52 12.67
CA PRO A 58 -9.20 -12.30 12.24
C PRO A 58 -9.57 -13.36 11.21
N VAL A 59 -8.79 -13.44 10.13
CA VAL A 59 -8.82 -14.56 9.17
C VAL A 59 -7.76 -15.60 9.54
N THR A 60 -6.62 -15.14 10.05
CA THR A 60 -5.54 -15.99 10.57
C THR A 60 -5.33 -15.73 12.06
N PRO A 61 -4.71 -16.67 12.80
CA PRO A 61 -4.11 -16.32 14.10
C PRO A 61 -2.98 -15.27 13.92
N TRP A 62 -2.51 -14.73 15.04
CA TRP A 62 -1.24 -14.00 15.07
C TRP A 62 -0.10 -14.93 14.63
N ILE A 63 0.70 -14.47 13.69
CA ILE A 63 1.96 -15.09 13.26
C ILE A 63 3.11 -14.27 13.87
N GLU A 64 3.95 -14.90 14.69
CA GLU A 64 4.98 -14.22 15.49
C GLU A 64 6.32 -14.09 14.75
N LEU A 65 7.09 -13.04 15.05
CA LEU A 65 8.41 -12.78 14.46
C LEU A 65 9.37 -13.91 14.81
N GLY A 66 9.82 -14.64 13.79
CA GLY A 66 10.60 -15.87 13.91
C GLY A 66 9.99 -17.03 13.11
N ASP A 67 8.67 -17.00 12.91
CA ASP A 67 7.93 -17.96 12.07
C ASP A 67 7.73 -17.45 10.63
N PHE A 68 8.27 -16.28 10.30
CA PHE A 68 8.29 -15.68 8.96
C PHE A 68 9.55 -14.83 8.73
N ALA A 69 9.97 -14.70 7.48
CA ALA A 69 10.97 -13.71 7.07
C ALA A 69 10.26 -12.36 6.93
N PRO A 70 10.52 -11.36 7.80
CA PRO A 70 9.65 -10.20 7.91
C PRO A 70 9.88 -9.16 6.81
N ALA A 71 11.03 -9.19 6.15
CA ALA A 71 11.40 -8.20 5.14
C ALA A 71 10.75 -8.55 3.80
N GLY A 72 9.76 -7.75 3.41
CA GLY A 72 9.31 -7.70 2.02
C GLY A 72 10.30 -6.90 1.16
N PRO A 73 10.23 -7.01 -0.18
CA PRO A 73 9.51 -8.01 -0.98
C PRO A 73 9.84 -9.47 -0.63
N CYS A 74 8.86 -10.39 -0.70
CA CYS A 74 9.02 -11.80 -0.32
C CYS A 74 9.91 -12.58 -1.28
N ASP A 75 9.81 -12.25 -2.58
CA ASP A 75 10.49 -12.92 -3.67
C ASP A 75 11.08 -11.86 -4.62
N PRO A 76 12.31 -12.05 -5.12
CA PRO A 76 12.92 -11.10 -6.06
C PRO A 76 12.18 -10.98 -7.41
N ASN A 77 11.26 -11.88 -7.72
CA ASN A 77 10.42 -11.85 -8.93
C ASN A 77 9.04 -11.25 -8.68
N GLU A 78 8.76 -10.73 -7.49
CA GLU A 78 7.54 -9.95 -7.27
C GLU A 78 7.54 -8.70 -8.17
N THR A 79 6.38 -8.39 -8.73
CA THR A 79 6.16 -7.16 -9.50
C THR A 79 5.64 -6.08 -8.57
N LEU A 80 6.30 -4.92 -8.55
CA LEU A 80 5.76 -3.72 -7.91
C LEU A 80 4.59 -3.21 -8.77
N VAL A 81 3.38 -3.21 -8.22
CA VAL A 81 2.15 -2.90 -8.97
C VAL A 81 1.54 -1.55 -8.62
N PHE A 82 1.89 -0.99 -7.46
CA PHE A 82 1.44 0.31 -6.99
C PHE A 82 2.55 0.97 -6.17
N ASP A 83 2.85 2.26 -6.40
CA ASP A 83 3.90 2.96 -5.65
C ASP A 83 3.65 4.46 -5.40
N HIS A 84 3.27 4.79 -4.17
CA HIS A 84 3.36 6.13 -3.57
C HIS A 84 4.50 6.26 -2.55
N PHE A 85 5.35 5.25 -2.42
CA PHE A 85 6.46 5.22 -1.46
C PHE A 85 7.79 5.68 -2.08
N GLY A 86 8.03 5.32 -3.34
CA GLY A 86 9.30 5.42 -4.01
C GLY A 86 10.30 4.44 -3.44
N THR A 87 10.23 3.19 -3.90
CA THR A 87 10.96 2.05 -3.35
C THR A 87 11.93 1.41 -4.36
N ASP A 88 12.98 0.75 -3.85
CA ASP A 88 13.78 -0.21 -4.62
C ASP A 88 13.20 -1.63 -4.52
N ASP A 89 13.80 -2.58 -5.24
CA ASP A 89 13.43 -4.00 -5.26
C ASP A 89 13.53 -4.69 -3.88
N ALA A 90 14.11 -4.03 -2.88
CA ALA A 90 14.24 -4.52 -1.52
C ALA A 90 13.34 -3.75 -0.51
N GLY A 91 12.39 -2.96 -1.01
CA GLY A 91 11.45 -2.20 -0.19
C GLY A 91 12.04 -0.94 0.45
N ASN A 92 13.28 -0.56 0.10
CA ASN A 92 13.92 0.60 0.73
C ASN A 92 13.58 1.88 -0.02
N PRO A 93 13.44 3.01 0.68
CA PRO A 93 13.10 4.27 0.03
C PRO A 93 14.24 4.71 -0.87
N ILE A 94 13.93 4.93 -2.14
CA ILE A 94 14.88 5.51 -3.09
C ILE A 94 14.90 7.03 -2.95
N GLY A 95 16.03 7.59 -3.36
CA GLY A 95 16.13 9.00 -3.72
C GLY A 95 15.60 9.20 -5.12
N GLY A 96 15.53 10.44 -5.56
CA GLY A 96 15.04 10.71 -6.90
C GLY A 96 15.09 12.17 -7.25
N SER A 97 15.02 12.43 -8.54
CA SER A 97 14.70 13.75 -9.05
C SER A 97 13.23 14.01 -8.73
N ASN A 98 12.98 14.98 -7.86
CA ASN A 98 11.66 15.55 -7.67
C ASN A 98 11.83 17.06 -7.71
N CYS A 99 11.04 17.75 -8.55
CA CYS A 99 11.12 19.20 -8.72
C CYS A 99 12.49 19.74 -9.18
N SER A 100 13.17 19.06 -10.12
CA SER A 100 14.53 19.41 -10.57
C SER A 100 15.62 19.36 -9.48
N SER A 101 15.28 18.92 -8.27
CA SER A 101 16.20 18.69 -7.16
C SER A 101 16.39 17.19 -6.95
N THR A 102 17.61 16.79 -6.62
CA THR A 102 17.89 15.39 -6.26
C THR A 102 17.74 15.23 -4.77
N PHE A 103 16.70 14.51 -4.34
CA PHE A 103 16.50 14.15 -2.94
C PHE A 103 17.31 12.90 -2.59
N ALA A 104 17.90 12.92 -1.40
CA ALA A 104 18.56 11.73 -0.86
C ALA A 104 17.53 10.62 -0.59
N PRO A 105 17.94 9.34 -0.63
CA PRO A 105 17.10 8.22 -0.21
C PRO A 105 16.48 8.46 1.15
N GLY A 106 15.15 8.36 1.23
CA GLY A 106 14.39 8.60 2.46
C GLY A 106 14.03 10.05 2.74
N THR A 107 14.47 11.07 2.00
CA THR A 107 13.89 12.42 2.19
C THR A 107 12.43 12.41 1.76
N ARG A 108 11.51 12.83 2.63
CA ARG A 108 10.04 12.76 2.41
C ARG A 108 9.30 13.97 2.99
N TRP A 109 8.07 14.16 2.57
CA TRP A 109 7.18 15.21 3.06
C TRP A 109 6.28 14.72 4.20
N TYR A 110 5.90 15.61 5.10
CA TYR A 110 4.91 15.38 6.17
C TYR A 110 4.34 16.72 6.67
N PHE A 111 3.34 16.72 7.54
CA PHE A 111 2.65 17.93 8.00
C PHE A 111 3.22 18.55 9.29
N GLY A 112 4.41 18.11 9.72
CA GLY A 112 5.05 18.61 10.94
C GLY A 112 4.75 17.76 12.18
N PRO A 113 5.51 17.93 13.27
CA PRO A 113 5.56 16.96 14.35
C PRO A 113 4.29 16.88 15.20
N THR A 114 3.44 17.91 15.16
CA THR A 114 2.22 17.99 15.97
C THR A 114 0.93 17.75 15.18
N TYR A 115 1.02 17.49 13.87
CA TYR A 115 -0.13 17.09 13.07
C TYR A 115 -0.52 15.65 13.41
N HIS A 116 -1.84 15.39 13.41
CA HIS A 116 -2.40 14.11 13.80
C HIS A 116 -3.42 13.66 12.77
N ASN A 117 -3.14 12.52 12.15
CA ASN A 117 -4.02 11.83 11.24
C ASN A 117 -3.79 10.32 11.44
N PRO A 118 -4.42 9.72 12.46
CA PRO A 118 -4.27 8.31 12.76
C PRO A 118 -5.01 7.41 11.77
N TYR A 119 -5.92 7.92 10.96
CA TYR A 119 -6.73 7.14 10.04
C TYR A 119 -6.90 7.88 8.72
N TRP A 120 -6.37 7.31 7.64
CA TRP A 120 -6.46 7.88 6.30
C TRP A 120 -6.75 6.84 5.23
N ALA A 121 -7.30 7.31 4.12
CA ALA A 121 -7.72 6.48 2.99
C ALA A 121 -7.38 7.17 1.68
N ASN A 122 -6.92 6.41 0.69
CA ASN A 122 -6.58 6.91 -0.64
C ASN A 122 -6.95 5.86 -1.70
N ASP A 123 -7.12 6.30 -2.94
CA ASP A 123 -7.51 5.48 -4.07
C ASP A 123 -6.32 4.86 -4.82
N ILE A 124 -6.61 3.75 -5.48
CA ILE A 124 -5.81 3.16 -6.56
C ILE A 124 -6.52 3.50 -7.87
N GLU A 125 -6.24 4.68 -8.42
CA GLU A 125 -6.67 5.06 -9.77
C GLU A 125 -6.14 4.07 -10.81
N THR A 126 -4.85 3.73 -10.74
CA THR A 126 -4.26 2.72 -11.63
C THR A 126 -3.24 1.85 -10.91
N LEU A 127 -3.16 0.59 -11.35
CA LEU A 127 -2.00 -0.26 -11.14
C LEU A 127 -1.04 -0.14 -12.34
N VAL A 128 0.18 -0.64 -12.20
CA VAL A 128 1.16 -0.72 -13.30
C VAL A 128 0.61 -1.40 -14.55
N ASP A 129 -0.30 -2.36 -14.37
CA ASP A 129 -1.03 -3.07 -15.41
C ASP A 129 -2.40 -3.52 -14.87
N PRO A 130 -3.52 -3.31 -15.59
CA PRO A 130 -4.85 -3.75 -15.18
C PRO A 130 -5.00 -5.26 -14.91
N GLN A 131 -4.10 -6.10 -15.41
CA GLN A 131 -4.12 -7.54 -15.10
C GLN A 131 -3.98 -7.84 -13.59
N TYR A 132 -3.44 -6.90 -12.82
CA TYR A 132 -3.26 -7.03 -11.38
C TYR A 132 -4.47 -6.59 -10.55
N ASN A 133 -5.55 -6.12 -11.19
CA ASN A 133 -6.80 -5.82 -10.50
C ASN A 133 -7.37 -7.11 -9.89
N GLY A 134 -7.67 -7.09 -8.59
CA GLY A 134 -8.12 -8.25 -7.83
C GLY A 134 -7.00 -9.25 -7.48
N ALA A 135 -5.75 -8.97 -7.84
CA ALA A 135 -4.62 -9.84 -7.53
C ALA A 135 -4.31 -9.84 -6.02
N THR A 136 -3.57 -10.84 -5.56
CA THR A 136 -3.12 -10.91 -4.17
C THR A 136 -1.75 -10.25 -4.02
N ALA A 137 -1.71 -9.13 -3.30
CA ALA A 137 -0.45 -8.53 -2.87
C ALA A 137 0.24 -9.44 -1.86
N SER A 138 1.42 -9.92 -2.24
CA SER A 138 2.27 -10.78 -1.42
C SER A 138 3.26 -10.00 -0.57
N SER A 139 3.55 -8.74 -0.92
CA SER A 139 4.29 -7.81 -0.06
C SER A 139 3.73 -6.40 -0.11
N LEU A 140 4.04 -5.64 0.94
CA LEU A 140 3.78 -4.21 0.99
C LEU A 140 4.93 -3.47 1.65
N THR A 141 5.00 -2.16 1.44
CA THR A 141 5.90 -1.26 2.16
C THR A 141 5.15 0.01 2.51
N HIS A 142 5.26 0.42 3.76
CA HIS A 142 4.56 1.59 4.28
C HIS A 142 5.48 2.48 5.13
N ALA A 143 5.23 3.79 5.13
CA ALA A 143 5.94 4.77 5.97
C ALA A 143 4.99 5.71 6.71
N TRP A 144 5.36 6.03 7.95
CA TRP A 144 4.59 6.91 8.82
C TRP A 144 5.49 7.74 9.73
N PHE A 145 4.91 8.82 10.25
CA PHE A 145 5.48 9.58 11.34
C PHE A 145 4.81 9.17 12.66
N TRP A 146 5.59 8.77 13.65
CA TRP A 146 5.17 8.30 14.96
C TRP A 146 5.60 9.26 16.05
N ASN A 147 4.64 9.91 16.71
CA ASN A 147 4.93 10.85 17.79
C ASN A 147 3.82 10.84 18.86
N PRO A 148 3.77 9.79 19.71
CA PRO A 148 2.77 9.68 20.75
C PRO A 148 2.69 10.95 21.61
N GLY A 149 1.50 11.55 21.69
CA GLY A 149 1.27 12.78 22.45
C GLY A 149 1.68 14.08 21.74
N LEU A 150 2.03 14.03 20.45
CA LEU A 150 2.15 15.19 19.55
C LEU A 150 3.11 16.28 20.06
N THR A 151 4.25 15.86 20.61
CA THR A 151 5.25 16.77 21.18
C THR A 151 6.22 17.33 20.14
N ASN A 152 6.78 18.52 20.37
CA ASN A 152 7.83 19.09 19.52
C ASN A 152 9.00 19.56 20.39
N PRO A 153 10.17 18.88 20.38
CA PRO A 153 10.53 17.75 19.51
C PRO A 153 9.77 16.45 19.84
N PRO A 154 9.70 15.48 18.91
CA PRO A 154 9.04 14.19 19.13
C PRO A 154 9.56 13.44 20.36
N SER A 155 8.64 12.84 21.12
CA SER A 155 8.98 12.16 22.38
C SER A 155 7.91 11.14 22.78
N GLY A 156 8.18 10.38 23.84
CA GLY A 156 7.27 9.35 24.34
C GLY A 156 7.40 8.00 23.63
N SER A 157 6.59 7.06 24.07
CA SER A 157 6.48 5.72 23.50
C SER A 157 5.07 5.19 23.71
N GLN A 158 4.63 4.37 22.78
CA GLN A 158 3.30 3.78 22.78
C GLN A 158 3.38 2.46 22.01
N GLN A 159 2.50 1.54 22.33
CA GLN A 159 2.26 0.36 21.50
C GLN A 159 1.91 0.83 20.07
N CYS A 160 2.56 0.27 19.06
CA CYS A 160 2.34 0.65 17.66
C CYS A 160 1.75 -0.54 16.91
N ILE A 161 0.51 -0.37 16.49
CA ILE A 161 -0.23 -1.32 15.65
C ILE A 161 -0.65 -0.55 14.41
N ILE A 162 -0.46 -1.14 13.24
CA ILE A 162 -0.87 -0.55 11.97
C ILE A 162 -1.81 -1.53 11.28
N LEU A 163 -3.00 -1.08 10.94
CA LEU A 163 -3.93 -1.82 10.10
C LEU A 163 -3.79 -1.26 8.68
N ILE A 164 -3.56 -2.14 7.71
CA ILE A 164 -3.54 -1.79 6.29
C ILE A 164 -4.59 -2.64 5.61
N LEU A 165 -5.52 -1.98 4.95
CA LEU A 165 -6.84 -2.49 4.59
C LEU A 165 -7.09 -2.12 3.12
N THR A 166 -7.63 -3.02 2.30
CA THR A 166 -8.03 -2.70 0.92
C THR A 166 -9.54 -2.65 0.78
N VAL A 167 -10.02 -1.78 -0.12
CA VAL A 167 -11.45 -1.52 -0.34
C VAL A 167 -11.76 -1.55 -1.84
N GLU A 168 -12.88 -2.13 -2.24
CA GLU A 168 -13.35 -2.11 -3.64
C GLU A 168 -13.92 -0.75 -4.06
N ALA A 169 -14.23 0.09 -3.09
CA ALA A 169 -15.00 1.30 -3.27
C ALA A 169 -14.40 2.44 -2.45
N PHE A 170 -13.97 3.49 -3.15
CA PHE A 170 -13.45 4.75 -2.67
C PHE A 170 -14.02 5.86 -3.56
N ASP A 171 -14.53 6.92 -2.94
CA ASP A 171 -15.13 8.07 -3.63
C ASP A 171 -14.08 9.17 -3.77
N ALA A 172 -13.65 9.42 -5.00
CA ALA A 172 -12.68 10.48 -5.31
C ALA A 172 -13.34 11.84 -5.59
N GLU A 173 -14.64 11.97 -5.38
CA GLU A 173 -15.45 13.18 -5.55
C GLU A 173 -15.90 13.79 -4.21
N CYS A 174 -15.47 13.18 -3.10
CA CYS A 174 -15.79 13.56 -1.73
C CYS A 174 -17.30 13.56 -1.40
N GLN A 175 -18.15 12.85 -2.15
CA GLN A 175 -19.60 12.90 -1.97
C GLN A 175 -20.09 11.95 -0.87
N ASP A 176 -19.50 10.77 -0.81
CA ASP A 176 -19.78 9.70 0.14
C ASP A 176 -18.51 9.30 0.89
N VAL A 177 -18.68 8.92 2.14
CA VAL A 177 -17.57 8.44 2.96
C VAL A 177 -17.51 6.92 2.80
N HIS A 178 -16.47 6.44 2.11
CA HIS A 178 -16.15 5.02 2.11
C HIS A 178 -15.33 4.65 3.35
N ASP A 179 -15.95 4.85 4.51
CA ASP A 179 -15.37 4.49 5.78
C ASP A 179 -15.35 2.95 5.92
N VAL A 180 -14.22 2.40 6.32
CA VAL A 180 -14.11 0.98 6.70
C VAL A 180 -15.13 0.61 7.78
N PHE A 181 -15.52 1.57 8.64
CA PHE A 181 -16.44 1.32 9.74
C PHE A 181 -17.93 1.35 9.36
N ASP A 182 -18.30 1.87 8.20
CA ASP A 182 -19.70 2.04 7.76
C ASP A 182 -20.20 0.98 6.77
N GLY A 183 -19.45 -0.13 6.62
CA GLY A 183 -19.96 -1.34 5.96
C GLY A 183 -19.89 -1.37 4.44
N ASN A 184 -19.11 -0.47 3.83
CA ASN A 184 -18.73 -0.53 2.43
C ASN A 184 -17.68 -1.63 2.19
N PRO A 185 -17.57 -2.20 0.96
CA PRO A 185 -16.94 -3.50 0.73
C PRO A 185 -15.43 -3.43 0.87
N PHE A 186 -15.00 -3.48 2.12
CA PHE A 186 -13.68 -3.88 2.54
C PHE A 186 -13.44 -5.32 2.07
N ILE A 187 -12.26 -5.57 1.52
CA ILE A 187 -11.90 -6.86 0.91
C ILE A 187 -11.17 -7.72 1.95
N ASP A 188 -9.92 -7.36 2.22
CA ASP A 188 -8.98 -8.05 3.09
C ASP A 188 -7.95 -7.03 3.60
N GLY A 189 -7.19 -7.43 4.62
CA GLY A 189 -6.18 -6.55 5.18
C GLY A 189 -5.26 -7.25 6.15
N VAL A 190 -4.31 -6.50 6.67
CA VAL A 190 -3.31 -6.99 7.61
C VAL A 190 -3.23 -6.08 8.82
N VAL A 191 -3.13 -6.69 10.00
CA VAL A 191 -2.76 -6.00 11.24
C VAL A 191 -1.32 -6.31 11.54
N LEU A 192 -0.50 -5.28 11.65
CA LEU A 192 0.94 -5.32 11.92
C LEU A 192 1.20 -4.76 13.32
N ASP A 193 1.77 -5.56 14.21
CA ASP A 193 2.11 -5.13 15.56
C ASP A 193 3.63 -4.99 15.70
N TYR A 194 4.11 -3.77 15.93
CA TYR A 194 5.54 -3.43 16.08
C TYR A 194 5.99 -3.46 17.55
N GLY A 195 5.08 -3.74 18.48
CA GLY A 195 5.24 -3.58 19.91
C GLY A 195 5.33 -2.11 20.32
N VAL A 196 5.92 -1.85 21.48
CA VAL A 196 6.18 -0.48 21.93
C VAL A 196 7.27 0.16 21.08
N LEU A 197 6.90 1.21 20.33
CA LEU A 197 7.82 2.07 19.60
C LEU A 197 7.99 3.40 20.34
N ASN A 198 9.23 3.88 20.40
CA ASN A 198 9.54 5.24 20.86
C ASN A 198 9.32 6.21 19.69
N ALA A 199 9.03 7.48 19.97
CA ALA A 199 8.94 8.48 18.91
C ALA A 199 10.26 8.63 18.14
N GLY A 200 11.41 8.60 18.83
CA GLY A 200 12.71 8.76 18.18
C GLY A 200 12.79 10.08 17.40
N ALA A 201 13.14 10.01 16.11
CA ALA A 201 13.05 11.15 15.18
C ALA A 201 11.69 11.25 14.46
N GLY A 202 10.78 10.32 14.77
CA GLY A 202 9.41 10.26 14.28
C GLY A 202 9.23 9.43 13.02
N TYR A 203 10.20 9.39 12.12
CA TYR A 203 10.01 8.79 10.81
C TYR A 203 10.37 7.29 10.76
N TYR A 204 9.36 6.46 10.53
CA TYR A 204 9.46 5.01 10.39
C TYR A 204 9.01 4.52 9.01
N TYR A 205 9.59 3.41 8.56
CA TYR A 205 9.06 2.63 7.45
C TYR A 205 9.23 1.13 7.69
N SER A 206 8.39 0.33 7.02
CA SER A 206 8.43 -1.12 7.12
C SER A 206 8.10 -1.79 5.79
N PRO A 207 9.06 -2.48 5.17
CA PRO A 207 8.82 -3.46 4.11
C PRO A 207 8.39 -4.79 4.73
N VAL A 208 7.24 -5.32 4.34
CA VAL A 208 6.63 -6.50 4.96
C VAL A 208 6.30 -7.55 3.90
N CYS A 209 6.81 -8.75 4.12
CA CYS A 209 6.42 -9.94 3.36
C CYS A 209 5.16 -10.57 3.99
N LEU A 210 4.11 -10.74 3.21
CA LEU A 210 2.78 -11.20 3.64
C LEU A 210 2.53 -12.68 3.32
N SER A 211 3.50 -13.40 2.76
CA SER A 211 3.33 -14.80 2.34
C SER A 211 2.85 -15.72 3.47
N ALA A 212 3.29 -15.49 4.71
CA ALA A 212 2.88 -16.31 5.87
C ALA A 212 1.40 -16.13 6.27
N ILE A 213 0.73 -15.09 5.75
CA ILE A 213 -0.72 -14.90 5.90
C ILE A 213 -1.47 -15.08 4.57
N GLY A 214 -0.79 -15.54 3.52
CA GLY A 214 -1.36 -15.74 2.18
C GLY A 214 -1.61 -14.44 1.40
N GLY A 215 -0.99 -13.32 1.79
CA GLY A 215 -1.20 -12.02 1.17
C GLY A 215 -2.54 -11.37 1.45
N ILE A 216 -2.73 -10.16 0.91
CA ILE A 216 -3.98 -9.40 0.97
C ILE A 216 -4.45 -9.12 -0.46
N ALA A 217 -5.77 -9.17 -0.70
CA ALA A 217 -6.31 -8.89 -2.02
C ALA A 217 -6.24 -7.39 -2.33
N LEU A 218 -5.84 -7.04 -3.55
CA LEU A 218 -6.00 -5.71 -4.12
C LEU A 218 -7.42 -5.56 -4.68
N PRO A 219 -7.94 -4.32 -4.80
CA PRO A 219 -9.25 -4.10 -5.41
C PRO A 219 -9.31 -4.61 -6.85
N ALA A 220 -10.43 -5.22 -7.22
CA ALA A 220 -10.76 -5.63 -8.57
C ALA A 220 -11.34 -4.47 -9.40
N THR A 221 -11.94 -3.48 -8.74
CA THR A 221 -12.58 -2.34 -9.40
C THR A 221 -11.53 -1.46 -10.11
N PRO A 222 -11.52 -1.43 -11.46
CA PRO A 222 -10.39 -0.96 -12.23
C PRO A 222 -10.59 0.50 -12.68
N ALA A 223 -10.27 1.45 -11.82
CA ALA A 223 -10.40 2.88 -12.10
C ALA A 223 -11.85 3.38 -12.32
N ASP A 224 -12.05 4.68 -12.08
CA ASP A 224 -13.32 5.40 -12.20
C ASP A 224 -13.55 5.74 -13.67
N ASP A 225 -14.77 5.53 -14.17
CA ASP A 225 -15.16 5.89 -15.53
C ASP A 225 -15.22 7.42 -15.76
N GLY A 226 -15.09 8.19 -14.67
CA GLY A 226 -15.07 9.65 -14.66
C GLY A 226 -16.47 10.26 -14.74
N ASP A 227 -17.53 9.45 -14.61
CA ASP A 227 -18.89 9.93 -14.45
C ASP A 227 -19.19 10.16 -12.94
N PRO A 228 -19.46 11.42 -12.52
CA PRO A 228 -19.62 11.73 -11.11
C PRO A 228 -20.71 10.92 -10.42
N GLY A 229 -20.34 10.18 -9.38
CA GLY A 229 -21.25 9.43 -8.50
C GLY A 229 -21.83 8.15 -9.10
N THR A 230 -21.23 7.61 -10.17
CA THR A 230 -21.68 6.35 -10.80
C THR A 230 -20.70 5.18 -10.69
N GLU A 231 -19.41 5.43 -10.50
CA GLU A 231 -18.41 4.39 -10.20
C GLU A 231 -17.47 4.84 -9.06
N LEU A 232 -16.96 3.88 -8.29
CA LEU A 232 -16.09 4.10 -7.14
C LEU A 232 -14.74 3.44 -7.43
N LEU A 233 -13.65 4.07 -7.03
CA LEU A 233 -12.31 3.51 -7.20
C LEU A 233 -12.05 2.36 -6.24
N GLY A 234 -11.17 1.44 -6.62
CA GLY A 234 -10.46 0.64 -5.63
C GLY A 234 -9.58 1.53 -4.76
N GLY A 235 -9.30 1.15 -3.51
CA GLY A 235 -8.44 1.94 -2.64
C GLY A 235 -7.79 1.15 -1.51
N TRP A 236 -7.09 1.89 -0.66
CA TRP A 236 -6.59 1.36 0.61
C TRP A 236 -6.81 2.34 1.75
N VAL A 237 -6.77 1.76 2.94
CA VAL A 237 -6.97 2.43 4.21
C VAL A 237 -5.83 2.05 5.14
N VAL A 238 -5.35 3.04 5.90
CA VAL A 238 -4.34 2.82 6.95
C VAL A 238 -4.84 3.41 8.26
N ILE A 239 -4.77 2.60 9.32
CA ILE A 239 -5.08 3.02 10.69
C ILE A 239 -3.86 2.80 11.59
N TYR A 240 -3.38 3.88 12.18
CA TYR A 240 -2.38 3.90 13.24
C TYR A 240 -3.06 3.77 14.60
N ALA A 241 -2.76 2.68 15.30
CA ALA A 241 -3.42 2.29 16.53
C ALA A 241 -2.42 2.04 17.67
N GLN A 242 -2.90 2.21 18.90
CA GLN A 242 -2.22 1.79 20.12
C GLN A 242 -2.74 0.47 20.66
N ALA A 243 -3.92 0.03 20.24
CA ALA A 243 -4.49 -1.24 20.61
C ALA A 243 -5.45 -1.74 19.53
N TYR A 244 -5.50 -3.06 19.37
CA TYR A 244 -6.48 -3.76 18.57
C TYR A 244 -6.93 -5.01 19.34
N ASP A 245 -8.24 -5.17 19.53
CA ASP A 245 -8.83 -6.35 20.16
C ASP A 245 -9.45 -7.27 19.09
N PRO A 246 -8.81 -8.41 18.75
CA PRO A 246 -9.30 -9.31 17.71
C PRO A 246 -10.62 -10.00 18.05
N ASN A 247 -11.09 -9.97 19.30
CA ASN A 247 -12.37 -10.60 19.69
C ASN A 247 -13.56 -9.69 19.39
N THR A 248 -13.37 -8.38 19.58
CA THR A 248 -14.41 -7.37 19.39
C THR A 248 -14.28 -6.64 18.05
N GLY A 249 -13.08 -6.64 17.46
CA GLY A 249 -12.72 -5.82 16.31
C GLY A 249 -12.41 -4.36 16.68
N ALA A 250 -12.37 -4.04 17.98
CA ALA A 250 -12.17 -2.68 18.44
C ALA A 250 -10.74 -2.21 18.19
N VAL A 251 -10.62 -1.02 17.59
CA VAL A 251 -9.35 -0.32 17.37
C VAL A 251 -9.29 0.88 18.31
N THR A 252 -8.16 1.08 18.98
CA THR A 252 -7.89 2.32 19.72
C THR A 252 -6.80 3.08 18.98
N LEU A 253 -7.12 4.26 18.47
CA LEU A 253 -6.20 5.09 17.68
C LEU A 253 -4.95 5.46 18.47
N ALA A 254 -3.84 5.60 17.74
CA ALA A 254 -2.59 6.13 18.28
C ALA A 254 -2.81 7.57 18.78
N SER A 255 -2.06 8.00 19.79
CA SER A 255 -2.20 9.37 20.33
C SER A 255 -1.40 10.42 19.56
N GLY A 256 -0.72 10.00 18.48
CA GLY A 256 0.04 10.87 17.62
C GLY A 256 0.75 10.10 16.52
N ALA A 257 0.18 10.15 15.33
CA ALA A 257 0.70 9.56 14.12
C ALA A 257 0.12 10.29 12.89
N GLN A 258 0.78 10.15 11.74
CA GLN A 258 0.34 10.65 10.43
C GLN A 258 1.10 9.91 9.31
N PRO A 259 0.58 9.87 8.07
CA PRO A 259 1.33 9.35 6.95
C PRO A 259 2.57 10.21 6.65
N MET A 260 3.61 9.56 6.16
CA MET A 260 4.62 10.25 5.35
C MET A 260 4.11 10.35 3.92
N LEU A 261 4.56 11.36 3.17
CA LEU A 261 4.05 11.69 1.84
C LEU A 261 5.15 11.65 0.78
N TRP A 262 4.81 11.09 -0.38
CA TRP A 262 5.64 11.09 -1.56
C TRP A 262 4.83 11.01 -2.85
N SER A 263 5.52 11.18 -3.99
CA SER A 263 4.97 11.04 -5.33
C SER A 263 5.97 10.35 -6.23
N MET A 264 5.50 9.42 -7.05
CA MET A 264 6.29 8.71 -8.06
C MET A 264 6.00 9.17 -9.49
N GLN A 265 5.30 10.29 -9.69
CA GLN A 265 4.95 10.80 -11.03
C GLN A 265 6.17 11.01 -11.96
N ASP A 266 7.38 11.18 -11.42
CA ASP A 266 8.62 11.34 -12.20
C ASP A 266 9.37 10.01 -12.47
N ALA A 267 8.95 8.88 -11.87
CA ALA A 267 9.66 7.60 -11.88
C ALA A 267 9.11 6.56 -12.87
N GLY A 268 8.14 6.95 -13.71
CA GLY A 268 7.38 6.03 -14.57
C GLY A 268 6.20 5.46 -13.80
N ASN A 269 5.03 5.42 -14.44
CA ASN A 269 3.74 5.09 -13.81
C ASN A 269 3.71 3.63 -13.32
N ILE A 270 4.18 3.36 -12.09
CA ILE A 270 4.03 2.08 -11.40
C ILE A 270 2.70 2.10 -10.61
N GLY A 271 1.63 2.52 -11.28
CA GLY A 271 0.35 2.91 -10.68
C GLY A 271 0.26 4.39 -10.27
N SER A 272 -0.97 4.85 -10.00
CA SER A 272 -1.30 6.22 -9.58
C SER A 272 -2.50 6.23 -8.64
N SER A 273 -2.63 7.33 -7.88
CA SER A 273 -3.89 7.74 -7.26
C SER A 273 -4.40 9.02 -7.92
N THR A 274 -5.69 9.28 -7.75
CA THR A 274 -6.24 10.62 -7.96
C THR A 274 -5.65 11.59 -6.92
N PRO A 275 -5.91 12.90 -7.07
CA PRO A 275 -5.52 13.87 -6.05
C PRO A 275 -6.24 13.75 -4.71
N ILE A 276 -7.25 12.90 -4.56
CA ILE A 276 -8.09 12.91 -3.36
C ILE A 276 -7.60 11.92 -2.31
N GLN A 277 -7.53 12.38 -1.06
CA GLN A 277 -7.28 11.52 0.09
C GLN A 277 -8.11 11.99 1.29
N PHE A 278 -8.65 11.02 2.03
CA PHE A 278 -9.34 11.27 3.29
C PHE A 278 -8.39 11.16 4.48
N ASP A 279 -8.53 12.08 5.43
CA ASP A 279 -7.73 12.18 6.65
C ASP A 279 -8.64 12.43 7.86
N ASP A 280 -8.55 11.60 8.90
CA ASP A 280 -9.24 11.76 10.20
C ASP A 280 -8.53 12.83 11.06
N ASP A 281 -8.71 14.10 10.69
CA ASP A 281 -8.02 15.25 11.27
C ASP A 281 -8.96 16.40 11.70
N ASN A 282 -10.26 16.32 11.42
CA ASN A 282 -11.19 17.43 11.64
C ASN A 282 -12.66 17.00 11.92
N PRO A 283 -12.96 16.57 13.17
CA PRO A 283 -12.03 16.28 14.25
C PRO A 283 -11.48 14.86 14.17
N THR A 284 -10.27 14.62 14.71
CA THR A 284 -9.77 13.25 14.88
C THR A 284 -10.66 12.46 15.85
N ASP A 285 -11.58 11.67 15.32
CA ASP A 285 -12.57 10.88 16.06
C ASP A 285 -12.68 9.43 15.60
N GLY A 286 -11.92 9.05 14.58
CA GLY A 286 -11.85 7.69 14.05
C GLY A 286 -12.85 7.39 12.95
N ASN A 287 -13.54 8.41 12.43
CA ASN A 287 -14.38 8.29 11.25
C ASN A 287 -13.95 9.36 10.24
N HIS A 288 -14.26 9.13 8.97
CA HIS A 288 -14.12 10.17 7.95
C HIS A 288 -15.43 10.94 7.77
N THR A 289 -15.32 12.24 7.52
CA THR A 289 -16.45 13.13 7.26
C THR A 289 -16.36 13.66 5.83
N ALA A 290 -17.36 13.35 5.01
CA ALA A 290 -17.43 13.82 3.62
C ALA A 290 -17.25 15.34 3.57
N PHE A 291 -16.48 15.81 2.59
CA PHE A 291 -16.06 17.21 2.39
C PHE A 291 -15.19 17.87 3.46
N ASP A 292 -15.35 17.52 4.74
CA ASP A 292 -14.62 18.14 5.84
C ASP A 292 -13.24 17.51 6.05
N GLU A 293 -13.10 16.23 5.68
CA GLU A 293 -11.88 15.43 5.83
C GLU A 293 -11.37 14.86 4.50
N CYS A 294 -11.99 15.27 3.40
CA CYS A 294 -11.59 14.93 2.04
C CYS A 294 -10.77 16.08 1.44
N TYR A 295 -9.53 15.80 1.06
CA TYR A 295 -8.56 16.83 0.68
C TYR A 295 -7.93 16.56 -0.68
N ASP A 296 -7.66 17.65 -1.42
CA ASP A 296 -6.81 17.64 -2.61
C ASP A 296 -5.33 17.65 -2.20
N TYR A 297 -4.63 16.58 -2.58
CA TYR A 297 -3.21 16.33 -2.35
C TYR A 297 -2.33 16.72 -3.55
N THR A 298 -2.84 17.58 -4.43
CA THR A 298 -2.04 18.29 -5.43
C THR A 298 -1.25 19.40 -4.75
N TYR A 299 0.04 19.17 -4.51
CA TYR A 299 0.91 20.17 -3.93
C TYR A 299 1.85 20.78 -4.97
N SER A 300 2.02 22.10 -4.90
CA SER A 300 3.04 22.84 -5.62
C SER A 300 4.44 22.69 -4.99
N VAL A 301 4.79 21.48 -4.54
CA VAL A 301 6.16 21.17 -4.07
C VAL A 301 7.20 21.40 -5.17
N CYS A 302 6.76 21.47 -6.43
CA CYS A 302 7.52 21.84 -7.62
C CYS A 302 6.95 23.12 -8.26
N ASP A 303 7.81 23.91 -8.94
CA ASP A 303 7.39 25.12 -9.65
C ASP A 303 6.33 24.85 -10.74
N VAL A 304 6.57 23.91 -11.67
CA VAL A 304 5.58 23.39 -12.66
C VAL A 304 6.07 22.04 -13.26
N PRO A 305 5.21 21.01 -13.43
CA PRO A 305 3.85 20.91 -12.93
C PRO A 305 3.82 20.56 -11.43
N PRO A 306 2.70 20.77 -10.72
CA PRO A 306 2.52 20.30 -9.35
C PRO A 306 2.63 18.77 -9.27
N ARG A 307 2.67 18.23 -8.05
CA ARG A 307 2.72 16.78 -7.81
C ARG A 307 1.53 16.36 -6.99
N VAL A 308 0.89 15.27 -7.39
CA VAL A 308 -0.03 14.55 -6.52
C VAL A 308 0.82 13.75 -5.54
N LEU A 309 0.80 14.18 -4.28
CA LEU A 309 1.37 13.40 -3.18
C LEU A 309 0.33 12.39 -2.70
N GLY A 310 0.77 11.34 -2.03
CA GLY A 310 -0.12 10.43 -1.31
C GLY A 310 0.58 9.86 -0.10
N GLY A 311 -0.20 9.34 0.84
CA GLY A 311 0.33 8.55 1.94
C GLY A 311 1.18 7.40 1.41
N MET A 312 2.41 7.31 1.90
CA MET A 312 3.41 6.40 1.35
C MET A 312 3.03 4.93 1.53
N MET A 313 2.68 4.30 0.42
CA MET A 313 2.33 2.89 0.30
C MET A 313 2.92 2.32 -0.99
N ALA A 314 3.35 1.08 -0.95
CA ALA A 314 3.70 0.31 -2.13
C ALA A 314 3.19 -1.13 -1.99
N PHE A 315 2.70 -1.71 -3.09
CA PHE A 315 2.21 -3.08 -3.15
C PHE A 315 2.95 -3.88 -4.21
N TRP A 316 3.30 -5.11 -3.84
CA TRP A 316 3.92 -6.08 -4.72
C TRP A 316 3.04 -7.30 -4.85
N VAL A 317 2.93 -7.79 -6.07
CA VAL A 317 2.21 -9.02 -6.39
C VAL A 317 3.26 -10.03 -6.82
N SER A 318 3.23 -11.22 -6.23
CA SER A 318 4.00 -12.34 -6.74
C SER A 318 3.62 -12.53 -8.19
N ALA A 319 4.61 -12.73 -9.07
CA ALA A 319 4.33 -13.16 -10.43
C ALA A 319 3.29 -14.28 -10.37
N PRO A 320 2.22 -14.25 -11.20
CA PRO A 320 1.15 -15.22 -11.11
C PRO A 320 1.75 -16.61 -10.94
N SER A 321 1.51 -17.23 -9.78
CA SER A 321 2.11 -18.52 -9.50
C SER A 321 1.29 -19.54 -10.27
N CYS A 322 1.68 -19.82 -11.50
CA CYS A 322 1.09 -20.92 -12.23
C CYS A 322 1.26 -22.19 -11.41
N THR A 323 0.15 -22.76 -10.99
CA THR A 323 0.11 -24.09 -10.38
C THR A 323 -0.30 -25.05 -11.49
N PRO A 324 0.51 -26.07 -11.82
CA PRO A 324 0.16 -26.98 -12.90
C PRO A 324 -1.22 -27.58 -12.65
N THR A 325 -2.18 -27.24 -13.50
CA THR A 325 -3.58 -27.62 -13.31
C THR A 325 -3.85 -29.05 -13.76
N GLY A 326 -2.85 -29.72 -14.34
CA GLY A 326 -3.03 -31.06 -14.89
C GLY A 326 -3.99 -31.07 -16.08
N GLY A 327 -4.26 -29.95 -16.73
CA GLY A 327 -5.17 -29.88 -17.86
C GLY A 327 -6.57 -29.36 -17.54
N ASP A 328 -6.88 -29.07 -16.26
CA ASP A 328 -8.12 -28.39 -15.86
C ASP A 328 -7.94 -26.88 -15.98
N THR A 329 -8.32 -26.31 -17.12
CA THR A 329 -8.17 -24.88 -17.42
C THR A 329 -9.29 -24.03 -16.82
N THR A 330 -10.44 -24.64 -16.51
CA THR A 330 -11.62 -23.95 -15.97
C THR A 330 -11.65 -23.97 -14.45
N GLY A 331 -10.89 -24.86 -13.81
CA GLY A 331 -10.80 -25.01 -12.36
C GLY A 331 -12.02 -25.72 -11.76
N GLU A 332 -12.80 -26.44 -12.57
CA GLU A 332 -14.02 -27.12 -12.11
C GLU A 332 -13.77 -28.52 -11.54
N GLY A 333 -12.51 -28.97 -11.58
CA GLY A 333 -12.06 -30.24 -11.02
C GLY A 333 -12.32 -31.44 -11.93
N CYS A 334 -12.69 -31.21 -13.20
CA CYS A 334 -12.83 -32.22 -14.25
C CYS A 334 -12.03 -31.73 -15.46
N VAL A 335 -11.39 -32.65 -16.18
CA VAL A 335 -10.70 -32.32 -17.44
C VAL A 335 -11.54 -32.83 -18.60
N ASP A 336 -12.17 -31.94 -19.34
CA ASP A 336 -13.06 -32.29 -20.45
C ASP A 336 -12.75 -31.55 -21.76
N ASP A 337 -13.69 -31.57 -22.71
CA ASP A 337 -13.50 -30.96 -24.01
C ASP A 337 -13.51 -29.42 -23.96
N SER A 338 -14.13 -28.83 -22.95
CA SER A 338 -14.04 -27.39 -22.65
C SER A 338 -12.60 -26.97 -22.41
N ASP A 339 -11.85 -27.74 -21.62
CA ASP A 339 -10.45 -27.44 -21.31
C ASP A 339 -9.55 -27.56 -22.53
N ILE A 340 -9.75 -28.62 -23.32
CA ILE A 340 -9.01 -28.81 -24.57
C ILE A 340 -9.29 -27.64 -25.53
N LEU A 341 -10.53 -27.16 -25.61
CA LEU A 341 -10.87 -26.02 -26.46
C LEU A 341 -10.20 -24.72 -25.98
N ASN A 342 -10.13 -24.48 -24.67
CA ASN A 342 -9.41 -23.33 -24.11
C ASN A 342 -7.93 -23.34 -24.51
N ILE A 343 -7.26 -24.49 -24.37
CA ILE A 343 -5.86 -24.67 -24.80
C ILE A 343 -5.70 -24.41 -26.29
N LEU A 344 -6.59 -24.96 -27.13
CA LEU A 344 -6.51 -24.77 -28.57
C LEU A 344 -6.77 -23.32 -29.00
N PHE A 345 -7.60 -22.57 -28.27
CA PHE A 345 -7.82 -21.14 -28.55
C PHE A 345 -6.64 -20.27 -28.11
N ALA A 346 -5.94 -20.68 -27.06
CA ALA A 346 -4.75 -19.99 -26.56
C ALA A 346 -3.44 -20.47 -27.23
N PHE A 347 -3.50 -21.45 -28.13
CA PHE A 347 -2.31 -22.10 -28.70
C PHE A 347 -1.35 -21.11 -29.37
N GLY A 348 -0.07 -21.17 -28.99
CA GLY A 348 0.98 -20.26 -29.42
C GLY A 348 1.11 -18.99 -28.58
N TRP A 349 0.34 -18.86 -27.49
CA TRP A 349 0.55 -17.83 -26.49
C TRP A 349 1.89 -18.03 -25.78
N THR A 350 2.55 -16.93 -25.41
CA THR A 350 3.76 -16.92 -24.58
C THR A 350 3.69 -15.74 -23.62
N GLY A 351 4.06 -15.94 -22.36
CA GLY A 351 4.02 -14.90 -21.32
C GLY A 351 4.63 -15.40 -20.02
N ASN A 352 4.33 -14.72 -18.92
CA ASN A 352 4.74 -15.25 -17.61
C ASN A 352 3.80 -16.40 -17.23
N PRO A 353 4.31 -17.52 -16.67
CA PRO A 353 3.45 -18.62 -16.25
C PRO A 353 2.26 -18.11 -15.44
N GLY A 354 1.05 -18.60 -15.75
CA GLY A 354 -0.15 -18.32 -14.95
C GLY A 354 -0.91 -17.05 -15.35
N GLU A 355 -0.38 -16.26 -16.29
CA GLU A 355 -1.16 -15.22 -16.99
C GLU A 355 -2.25 -15.82 -17.88
N ASN A 356 -2.08 -17.07 -18.33
CA ASN A 356 -3.05 -17.80 -19.13
C ASN A 356 -3.33 -19.16 -18.49
N ALA A 357 -4.59 -19.40 -18.11
CA ALA A 357 -5.01 -20.67 -17.50
C ALA A 357 -4.83 -21.89 -18.43
N SER A 358 -4.58 -21.66 -19.72
CA SER A 358 -4.27 -22.70 -20.71
C SER A 358 -2.81 -23.15 -20.71
N ASP A 359 -1.90 -22.41 -20.07
CA ASP A 359 -0.54 -22.86 -19.76
C ASP A 359 -0.63 -23.77 -18.52
N VAL A 360 -1.08 -25.01 -18.76
CA VAL A 360 -1.44 -25.96 -17.70
C VAL A 360 -0.22 -26.63 -17.07
N ASN A 361 0.95 -26.48 -17.71
CA ASN A 361 2.22 -27.03 -17.25
C ASN A 361 3.14 -25.96 -16.64
N CYS A 362 2.80 -24.68 -16.80
CA CYS A 362 3.46 -23.53 -16.21
C CYS A 362 4.85 -23.21 -16.76
N ASP A 363 5.07 -23.45 -18.05
CA ASP A 363 6.35 -23.17 -18.72
C ASP A 363 6.39 -21.82 -19.43
N GLY A 364 5.30 -21.04 -19.37
CA GLY A 364 5.21 -19.71 -19.96
C GLY A 364 4.84 -19.74 -21.44
N ALA A 365 4.42 -20.89 -21.98
CA ALA A 365 3.85 -21.02 -23.31
C ALA A 365 2.55 -21.83 -23.24
N VAL A 366 1.68 -21.64 -24.23
CA VAL A 366 0.59 -22.60 -24.50
C VAL A 366 0.94 -23.34 -25.77
N ASP A 367 1.40 -24.56 -25.65
CA ASP A 367 1.86 -25.36 -26.78
C ASP A 367 1.37 -26.82 -26.75
N ASP A 368 2.06 -27.70 -27.49
CA ASP A 368 1.68 -29.10 -27.57
C ASP A 368 1.92 -29.85 -26.26
N ALA A 369 2.79 -29.37 -25.37
CA ALA A 369 2.98 -29.94 -24.04
C ALA A 369 1.73 -29.76 -23.17
N ASP A 370 1.12 -28.57 -23.19
CA ASP A 370 -0.15 -28.29 -22.48
C ASP A 370 -1.28 -29.15 -23.01
N LEU A 371 -1.41 -29.21 -24.33
CA LEU A 371 -2.42 -30.02 -24.98
C LEU A 371 -2.26 -31.51 -24.67
N LEU A 372 -1.03 -32.03 -24.68
CA LEU A 372 -0.74 -33.42 -24.32
C LEU A 372 -1.07 -33.69 -22.85
N GLN A 373 -0.77 -32.76 -21.95
CA GLN A 373 -1.09 -32.88 -20.53
C GLN A 373 -2.60 -32.97 -20.30
N ALA A 374 -3.39 -32.10 -20.93
CA ALA A 374 -4.85 -32.18 -20.86
C ALA A 374 -5.39 -33.48 -21.47
N LEU A 375 -4.86 -33.92 -22.61
CA LEU A 375 -5.27 -35.20 -23.23
C LEU A 375 -4.92 -36.42 -22.37
N PHE A 376 -3.81 -36.41 -21.63
CA PHE A 376 -3.47 -37.50 -20.71
C PHE A 376 -4.39 -37.57 -19.50
N ASN A 377 -4.93 -36.42 -19.07
CA ASN A 377 -5.83 -36.32 -17.93
C ASN A 377 -7.30 -36.22 -18.35
N PHE A 378 -7.62 -36.37 -19.63
CA PHE A 378 -8.99 -36.27 -20.14
C PHE A 378 -9.93 -37.28 -19.46
N GLY A 379 -11.05 -36.78 -18.95
CA GLY A 379 -12.05 -37.54 -18.19
C GLY A 379 -11.64 -37.87 -16.75
N THR A 380 -10.59 -37.24 -16.22
CA THR A 380 -10.24 -37.35 -14.79
C THR A 380 -10.98 -36.30 -13.96
N GLY A 381 -11.30 -36.62 -12.71
CA GLY A 381 -11.98 -35.70 -11.78
C GLY A 381 -13.51 -35.63 -11.95
N CYS A 382 -14.01 -36.24 -13.03
CA CYS A 382 -15.38 -36.59 -13.30
C CYS A 382 -15.65 -38.07 -12.88
#